data_AF-A0A525BZV1-F1
#
_entry.id   AF-A0A525BZV1-F1
#
_cell.length_a   1.000
_cell.length_b   1.000
_cell.length_c   1.000
_cell.angle_alpha   90.00
_cell.angle_beta   90.00
_cell.angle_gamma   90.00
#
_symmetry.space_group_name_H-M   'P 1'
#
loop_
_entity.id
_entity.type
_entity.pdbx_description
1 polymer ?
#
loop_
_entity_poly.entity_id
_entity_poly.type
_entity_poly.pdbx_seq_one_letter_code
_entity_poly.pdbx_strand_id
1 'polypeptide(L)'
;MPHILVIQLARFGDLIQTKRLILSLAAIPENRVHLCVDHSLAGLAQAVYPFATLHPIHAHAGGVAESRILAENNASFTEMAGKDFAEVYNLNYSGLNFSVSALFAPEKVRGYSWRKGQQLKDRWPAMAFRWTRDRGPSPLNLADFWAHLTPRPIGPETVNPEARAQGKGIGVVLAGRHARRSLPTETLARV
;
A
#
# COMPACT_ATOMS: atom_id res chain seq x y z
N MET A 1 -22.33 -5.12 -4.53
CA MET A 1 -20.88 -5.27 -4.77
C MET A 1 -20.15 -4.57 -3.64
N PRO A 2 -19.45 -5.27 -2.74
CA PRO A 2 -18.74 -4.65 -1.62
C PRO A 2 -17.62 -3.72 -2.10
N HIS A 3 -17.55 -2.53 -1.51
CA HIS A 3 -16.42 -1.62 -1.68
C HIS A 3 -15.31 -2.02 -0.72
N ILE A 4 -14.07 -2.12 -1.20
CA ILE A 4 -12.90 -2.41 -0.39
C ILE A 4 -11.93 -1.23 -0.51
N LEU A 5 -11.53 -0.65 0.63
CA LEU A 5 -10.56 0.44 0.64
C LEU A 5 -9.19 -0.08 1.04
N VAL A 6 -8.15 0.34 0.32
CA VAL A 6 -6.75 0.17 0.73
C VAL A 6 -6.17 1.55 0.98
N ILE A 7 -5.57 1.76 2.16
CA ILE A 7 -4.91 3.01 2.52
C ILE A 7 -3.40 2.75 2.57
N GLN A 8 -2.70 3.30 1.58
CA GLN A 8 -1.26 3.15 1.37
C GLN A 8 -0.66 4.54 1.10
N LEU A 9 -0.39 5.27 2.19
CA LEU A 9 0.14 6.62 2.15
C LEU A 9 1.67 6.66 2.07
N ALA A 10 2.37 5.52 2.13
CA ALA A 10 3.83 5.52 2.14
C ALA A 10 4.44 5.71 0.74
N ARG A 11 5.70 5.33 0.56
CA ARG A 11 6.49 5.70 -0.61
C ARG A 11 6.20 4.78 -1.78
N PHE A 12 6.73 5.14 -2.96
CA PHE A 12 6.74 4.32 -4.17
C PHE A 12 6.95 2.82 -3.90
N GLY A 13 8.00 2.47 -3.14
CA GLY A 13 8.35 1.08 -2.86
C GLY A 13 7.24 0.33 -2.13
N ASP A 14 6.59 0.98 -1.16
CA ASP A 14 5.48 0.39 -0.41
C ASP A 14 4.26 0.17 -1.32
N LEU A 15 3.96 1.12 -2.22
CA LEU A 15 2.88 1.01 -3.20
C LEU A 15 3.06 -0.19 -4.14
N ILE A 16 4.29 -0.42 -4.60
CA ILE A 16 4.63 -1.60 -5.43
C ILE A 16 4.62 -2.88 -4.61
N GLN A 17 5.14 -2.86 -3.38
CA GLN A 17 5.14 -4.04 -2.51
C GLN A 17 3.72 -4.48 -2.15
N THR A 18 2.75 -3.59 -2.08
CA THR A 18 1.34 -3.94 -1.84
C THR A 18 0.59 -4.46 -3.07
N LYS A 19 1.23 -4.55 -4.25
CA LYS A 19 0.58 -4.93 -5.50
C LYS A 19 -0.14 -6.27 -5.42
N ARG A 20 0.49 -7.27 -4.80
CA ARG A 20 -0.12 -8.61 -4.65
C ARG A 20 -1.39 -8.57 -3.80
N LEU A 21 -1.44 -7.78 -2.73
CA LEU A 21 -2.66 -7.57 -1.96
C LEU A 21 -3.76 -6.93 -2.81
N ILE A 22 -3.47 -5.80 -3.47
CA ILE A 22 -4.45 -5.04 -4.24
C ILE A 22 -5.04 -5.90 -5.38
N LEU A 23 -4.19 -6.64 -6.10
CA LEU A 23 -4.64 -7.56 -7.14
C LEU A 23 -5.44 -8.75 -6.57
N SER A 24 -5.09 -9.25 -5.38
CA SER A 24 -5.88 -10.30 -4.72
C SER A 24 -7.28 -9.84 -4.38
N LEU A 25 -7.41 -8.60 -3.90
CA LEU A 25 -8.70 -8.00 -3.60
C LEU A 25 -9.53 -7.77 -4.87
N ALA A 26 -8.89 -7.40 -5.98
CA ALA A 26 -9.52 -7.17 -7.27
C ALA A 26 -9.89 -8.47 -8.01
N ALA A 27 -9.20 -9.57 -7.74
CA ALA A 27 -9.49 -10.88 -8.33
C ALA A 27 -10.82 -11.49 -7.85
N ILE A 28 -11.39 -10.96 -6.76
CA ILE A 28 -12.73 -11.32 -6.28
C ILE A 28 -13.75 -10.53 -7.10
N PRO A 29 -14.55 -11.17 -7.98
CA PRO A 29 -15.37 -10.47 -8.98
C PRO A 29 -16.38 -9.47 -8.41
N GLU A 30 -16.84 -9.69 -7.18
CA GLU A 30 -17.83 -8.85 -6.52
C GLU A 30 -17.22 -7.56 -5.93
N ASN A 31 -15.90 -7.51 -5.76
CA ASN A 31 -15.22 -6.43 -5.08
C ASN A 31 -15.00 -5.21 -5.99
N ARG A 32 -15.24 -4.02 -5.44
CA ARG A 32 -14.79 -2.75 -6.01
C ARG A 32 -13.64 -2.21 -5.19
N VAL A 33 -12.45 -2.15 -5.76
CA VAL A 33 -11.25 -1.72 -5.04
C VAL A 33 -11.08 -0.20 -5.13
N HIS A 34 -10.91 0.41 -3.98
CA HIS A 34 -10.55 1.80 -3.80
C HIS A 34 -9.16 1.89 -3.18
N LEU A 35 -8.41 2.93 -3.54
CA LEU A 35 -7.04 3.11 -3.12
C LEU A 35 -6.78 4.56 -2.69
N CYS A 36 -6.54 4.75 -1.39
CA CYS A 36 -6.13 6.01 -0.81
C CYS A 36 -4.60 6.07 -0.74
N VAL A 37 -4.01 7.06 -1.40
CA VAL A 37 -2.56 7.23 -1.58
C VAL A 37 -2.16 8.68 -1.34
N ASP A 38 -0.87 8.91 -1.12
CA ASP A 38 -0.35 10.27 -1.19
C ASP A 38 -0.58 10.88 -2.59
N HIS A 39 -0.95 12.16 -2.64
CA HIS A 39 -1.28 12.88 -3.86
C HIS A 39 -0.16 12.83 -4.89
N SER A 40 1.11 12.86 -4.45
CA SER A 40 2.27 12.75 -5.34
C SER A 40 2.38 11.40 -6.06
N LEU A 41 1.73 10.35 -5.54
CA LEU A 41 1.73 9.01 -6.12
C LEU A 41 0.47 8.70 -6.94
N ALA A 42 -0.50 9.63 -7.04
CA ALA A 42 -1.77 9.37 -7.71
C ALA A 42 -1.60 8.93 -9.17
N GLY A 43 -0.76 9.63 -9.93
CA GLY A 43 -0.51 9.29 -11.34
C GLY A 43 0.11 7.90 -11.52
N LEU A 44 1.04 7.52 -10.62
CA LEU A 44 1.62 6.18 -10.62
C LEU A 44 0.58 5.13 -10.21
N ALA A 45 -0.19 5.38 -9.16
CA ALA A 45 -1.23 4.47 -8.70
C ALA A 45 -2.24 4.19 -9.82
N GLN A 46 -2.60 5.20 -10.61
CA GLN A 46 -3.48 5.05 -11.77
C GLN A 46 -2.86 4.18 -12.87
N ALA A 47 -1.55 4.32 -13.12
CA ALA A 47 -0.85 3.50 -14.10
C ALA A 47 -0.71 2.04 -13.66
N VAL A 48 -0.47 1.79 -12.37
CA VAL A 48 -0.26 0.44 -11.82
C VAL A 48 -1.60 -0.27 -11.54
N TYR A 49 -2.62 0.47 -11.12
CA TYR A 49 -3.93 -0.05 -10.72
C TYR A 49 -5.06 0.66 -11.47
N PRO A 50 -5.14 0.53 -12.80
CA PRO A 50 -6.10 1.29 -13.61
C PRO A 50 -7.57 0.98 -13.30
N PHE A 51 -7.84 -0.16 -12.67
CA PHE A 51 -9.18 -0.57 -12.24
C PHE A 51 -9.60 0.03 -10.89
N ALA A 52 -8.67 0.56 -10.10
CA ALA A 52 -8.97 1.04 -8.75
C ALA A 52 -9.48 2.48 -8.78
N THR A 53 -10.49 2.78 -7.95
CA THR A 53 -10.92 4.16 -7.72
C THR A 53 -9.97 4.83 -6.74
N LEU A 54 -9.27 5.88 -7.17
CA LEU A 54 -8.27 6.55 -6.35
C LEU A 54 -8.87 7.64 -5.45
N HIS A 55 -8.37 7.71 -4.21
CA HIS A 55 -8.67 8.75 -3.22
C HIS A 55 -7.36 9.43 -2.78
N PRO A 56 -6.75 10.28 -3.63
CA PRO A 56 -5.50 10.91 -3.29
C PRO A 56 -5.67 11.91 -2.14
N ILE A 57 -4.71 11.94 -1.22
CA ILE A 57 -4.61 12.93 -0.15
C ILE A 57 -3.19 13.46 -0.04
N HIS A 58 -3.02 14.70 0.40
CA HIS A 58 -1.72 15.25 0.77
C HIS A 58 -1.32 14.68 2.14
N ALA A 59 -0.55 13.60 2.15
CA ALA A 59 -0.04 12.97 3.36
C ALA A 59 1.36 13.48 3.74
N HIS A 60 2.18 13.84 2.74
CA HIS A 60 3.55 14.33 2.92
C HIS A 60 3.76 15.79 2.47
N ALA A 61 2.78 16.36 1.76
CA ALA A 61 2.46 17.78 1.53
C ALA A 61 3.59 18.85 1.48
N GLY A 62 4.80 18.48 1.08
CA GLY A 62 5.93 19.43 1.02
C GLY A 62 5.67 20.56 0.05
N GLY A 63 5.71 21.81 0.52
CA GLY A 63 5.58 23.00 -0.31
C GLY A 63 4.16 23.33 -0.79
N VAL A 64 3.13 22.70 -0.21
CA VAL A 64 1.71 23.01 -0.49
C VAL A 64 1.15 23.87 0.65
N ALA A 65 0.32 24.87 0.31
CA ALA A 65 -0.32 25.72 1.31
C ALA A 65 -1.29 24.90 2.20
N GLU A 66 -1.27 25.14 3.51
CA GLU A 66 -2.09 24.42 4.50
C GLU A 66 -3.59 24.49 4.22
N SER A 67 -4.09 25.64 3.79
CA SER A 67 -5.50 25.82 3.42
C SER A 67 -5.91 24.91 2.26
N ARG A 68 -5.02 24.71 1.30
CA ARG A 68 -5.23 23.82 0.16
C ARG A 68 -5.17 22.35 0.58
N ILE A 69 -4.20 21.99 1.42
CA ILE A 69 -4.09 20.65 2.01
C ILE A 69 -5.40 20.29 2.72
N LEU A 70 -5.90 21.20 3.57
CA LEU A 70 -7.13 21.00 4.32
C LEU A 70 -8.34 20.84 3.38
N ALA A 71 -8.50 21.73 2.41
CA ALA A 71 -9.64 21.69 1.49
C ALA A 71 -9.65 20.40 0.64
N GLU A 72 -8.52 20.05 0.03
CA GLU A 72 -8.42 18.87 -0.84
C GLU A 72 -8.52 17.57 -0.04
N ASN A 73 -7.85 17.47 1.13
CA ASN A 73 -7.96 16.28 1.98
C ASN A 73 -9.37 16.13 2.53
N ASN A 74 -10.03 17.22 2.95
CA ASN A 74 -11.40 17.15 3.46
C ASN A 74 -12.38 16.65 2.40
N ALA A 75 -12.20 17.04 1.13
CA ALA A 75 -13.01 16.50 0.03
C ALA A 75 -12.83 14.98 -0.10
N SER A 76 -11.58 14.49 -0.15
CA SER A 76 -11.27 13.06 -0.22
C SER A 76 -11.78 12.28 1.01
N PHE A 77 -11.63 12.84 2.22
CA PHE A 77 -12.14 12.23 3.45
C PHE A 77 -13.67 12.16 3.47
N THR A 78 -14.34 13.23 3.03
CA THR A 78 -15.80 13.26 2.93
C THR A 78 -16.29 12.23 1.93
N GLU A 79 -15.65 12.13 0.76
CA GLU A 79 -15.99 11.11 -0.22
C GLU A 79 -15.82 9.69 0.35
N MET A 80 -14.67 9.41 0.99
CA MET A 80 -14.43 8.08 1.56
C MET A 80 -15.40 7.75 2.70
N ALA A 81 -15.66 8.70 3.61
CA ALA A 81 -16.60 8.51 4.71
C ALA A 81 -18.05 8.32 4.23
N GLY A 82 -18.40 8.89 3.07
CA GLY A 82 -19.71 8.72 2.44
C GLY A 82 -19.93 7.36 1.76
N LYS A 83 -18.93 6.48 1.69
CA LYS A 83 -19.04 5.15 1.08
C LYS A 83 -19.11 4.05 2.13
N ASP A 84 -19.96 3.05 1.90
CA ASP A 84 -20.03 1.85 2.73
C ASP A 84 -18.96 0.83 2.31
N PHE A 85 -17.76 0.98 2.86
CA PHE A 85 -16.70 -0.02 2.70
C PHE A 85 -17.02 -1.26 3.53
N ALA A 86 -16.91 -2.44 2.93
CA ALA A 86 -17.03 -3.72 3.62
C ALA A 86 -15.78 -4.01 4.46
N GLU A 87 -14.60 -3.70 3.92
CA GLU A 87 -13.32 -3.78 4.62
C GLU A 87 -12.40 -2.62 4.21
N VAL A 88 -11.56 -2.19 5.16
CA VAL A 88 -10.57 -1.12 5.00
C VAL A 88 -9.19 -1.63 5.42
N TYR A 89 -8.28 -1.75 4.48
CA TYR A 89 -6.91 -2.19 4.71
C TYR A 89 -6.01 -0.98 4.95
N ASN A 90 -5.70 -0.67 6.20
CA ASN A 90 -4.83 0.44 6.58
C ASN A 90 -3.38 -0.04 6.78
N LEU A 91 -2.49 0.35 5.86
CA LEU A 91 -1.22 -0.35 5.68
C LEU A 91 0.01 0.33 6.28
N ASN A 92 -0.05 1.60 6.72
CA ASN A 92 1.14 2.24 7.30
C ASN A 92 1.00 2.59 8.77
N TYR A 93 2.09 2.34 9.50
CA TYR A 93 2.25 2.76 10.88
C TYR A 93 2.63 4.24 10.94
N SER A 94 1.64 5.14 10.84
CA SER A 94 1.82 6.59 10.98
C SER A 94 0.61 7.24 11.65
N GLY A 95 0.83 8.35 12.34
CA GLY A 95 -0.24 9.09 13.02
C GLY A 95 -1.40 9.46 12.08
N LEU A 96 -1.09 9.91 10.86
CA LEU A 96 -2.10 10.22 9.86
C LEU A 96 -2.93 8.99 9.46
N ASN A 97 -2.31 7.83 9.23
CA ASN A 97 -3.07 6.61 8.91
C ASN A 97 -4.00 6.20 10.04
N PHE A 98 -3.54 6.32 11.29
CA PHE A 98 -4.39 6.11 12.45
C PHE A 98 -5.57 7.09 12.47
N SER A 99 -5.35 8.37 12.17
CA SER A 99 -6.43 9.37 12.08
C SER A 99 -7.41 9.08 10.94
N VAL A 100 -6.94 8.74 9.74
CA VAL A 100 -7.80 8.39 8.59
C VAL A 100 -8.62 7.13 8.89
N SER A 101 -8.06 6.16 9.62
CA SER A 101 -8.81 4.95 10.01
C SER A 101 -10.04 5.25 10.88
N ALA A 102 -10.05 6.37 11.60
CA ALA A 102 -11.16 6.76 12.47
C ALA A 102 -12.40 7.23 11.69
N LEU A 103 -12.31 7.39 10.36
CA LEU A 103 -13.46 7.59 9.48
C LEU A 103 -14.36 6.35 9.38
N PHE A 104 -13.85 5.18 9.78
CA PHE A 104 -14.52 3.90 9.58
C PHE A 104 -14.74 3.16 10.89
N ALA A 105 -15.72 2.27 10.90
CA ALA A 105 -15.97 1.38 12.03
C ALA A 105 -14.73 0.49 12.28
N PRO A 106 -14.17 0.43 13.51
CA PRO A 106 -12.90 -0.24 13.77
C PRO A 106 -12.87 -1.72 13.39
N GLU A 107 -14.01 -2.42 13.45
CA GLU A 107 -14.19 -3.82 13.06
C GLU A 107 -14.02 -4.08 11.55
N LYS A 108 -14.21 -3.05 10.72
CA LYS A 108 -14.00 -3.09 9.28
C LYS A 108 -12.54 -2.82 8.90
N VAL A 109 -11.75 -2.26 9.82
CA VAL A 109 -10.36 -1.86 9.57
C VAL A 109 -9.42 -3.03 9.85
N ARG A 110 -8.59 -3.37 8.87
CA ARG A 110 -7.45 -4.29 8.96
C ARG A 110 -6.16 -3.49 9.03
N GLY A 111 -5.16 -4.01 9.74
CA GLY A 111 -3.85 -3.40 9.86
C GLY A 111 -3.74 -2.49 11.09
N TYR A 112 -3.77 -1.18 10.87
CA TYR A 112 -3.65 -0.17 11.93
C TYR A 112 -4.98 0.57 12.11
N SER A 113 -5.50 0.67 13.33
CA SER A 113 -6.82 1.25 13.57
C SER A 113 -6.87 2.11 14.83
N TRP A 114 -7.92 2.93 14.93
CA TRP A 114 -8.26 3.65 16.15
C TRP A 114 -9.48 3.04 16.82
N ARG A 115 -9.47 2.84 18.14
CA ARG A 115 -10.64 2.37 18.90
C ARG A 115 -10.69 3.03 20.26
N LYS A 116 -11.77 3.76 20.55
CA LYS A 116 -12.00 4.41 21.86
C LYS A 116 -10.78 5.20 22.37
N GLY A 117 -10.15 5.99 21.50
CA GLY A 117 -8.98 6.80 21.87
C GLY A 117 -7.63 6.06 21.79
N GLN A 118 -7.60 4.77 21.44
CA GLN A 118 -6.38 3.98 21.42
C GLN A 118 -5.99 3.56 20.00
N GLN A 119 -4.69 3.64 19.72
CA GLN A 119 -4.09 3.05 18.51
C GLN A 119 -3.98 1.54 18.69
N LEU A 120 -4.61 0.79 17.79
CA LEU A 120 -4.57 -0.67 17.76
C LEU A 120 -3.86 -1.15 16.50
N LYS A 121 -3.27 -2.35 16.62
CA LYS A 121 -2.58 -3.03 15.52
C LYS A 121 -3.05 -4.46 15.46
N ASP A 122 -3.40 -4.91 14.26
CA ASP A 122 -3.76 -6.28 14.00
C ASP A 122 -2.63 -7.25 14.32
N ARG A 123 -3.00 -8.49 14.63
CA ARG A 123 -2.05 -9.55 14.99
C ARG A 123 -1.00 -9.79 13.91
N TRP A 124 -1.37 -9.71 12.63
CA TRP A 124 -0.46 -9.96 11.51
C TRP A 124 0.65 -8.91 11.39
N PRO A 125 0.37 -7.59 11.28
CA PRO A 125 1.41 -6.57 11.40
C PRO A 125 2.14 -6.58 12.75
N ALA A 126 1.47 -6.96 13.85
CA ALA A 126 2.14 -7.10 15.14
C ALA A 126 3.24 -8.17 15.12
N MET A 127 2.96 -9.30 14.48
CA MET A 127 3.92 -10.39 14.33
C MET A 127 5.06 -10.02 13.38
N ALA A 128 4.79 -9.39 12.24
CA ALA A 128 5.84 -8.93 11.33
C ALA A 128 6.80 -7.94 11.99
N PHE A 129 6.31 -7.06 12.87
CA PHE A 129 7.16 -6.17 13.67
C PHE A 129 8.07 -6.93 14.64
N ARG A 130 7.69 -8.13 15.10
CA ARG A 130 8.55 -8.97 15.94
C ARG A 130 9.61 -9.66 15.10
N TRP A 131 9.24 -10.28 13.98
CA TRP A 131 10.19 -10.92 13.07
C TRP A 131 11.24 -9.95 12.51
N THR A 132 10.84 -8.72 12.21
CA THR A 132 11.75 -7.71 11.66
C THR A 132 12.70 -7.09 12.68
N ARG A 133 12.64 -7.47 13.97
CA ARG A 133 13.69 -7.15 14.96
C ARG A 133 14.92 -8.03 14.77
N ASP A 134 14.72 -9.29 14.37
CA ASP A 134 15.79 -10.27 14.13
C ASP A 134 15.89 -10.57 12.63
N ARG A 135 16.23 -9.54 11.84
CA ARG A 135 16.21 -9.61 10.36
C ARG A 135 17.22 -10.59 9.75
N GLY A 136 18.25 -10.99 10.51
CA GLY A 136 19.25 -11.97 10.06
C GLY A 136 18.63 -13.34 9.80
N PRO A 137 18.06 -14.01 10.81
CA PRO A 137 17.46 -15.33 10.64
C PRO A 137 16.07 -15.34 9.97
N SER A 138 15.39 -14.19 9.87
CA SER A 138 14.01 -14.11 9.36
C SER A 138 13.89 -13.15 8.16
N PRO A 139 14.31 -13.55 6.96
CA PRO A 139 14.06 -12.77 5.76
C PRO A 139 12.55 -12.76 5.47
N LEU A 140 11.92 -11.59 5.60
CA LEU A 140 10.51 -11.40 5.29
C LEU A 140 10.35 -10.73 3.93
N ASN A 141 9.70 -11.43 2.99
CA ASN A 141 9.25 -10.80 1.75
C ASN A 141 8.05 -9.91 2.05
N LEU A 142 8.21 -8.59 1.86
CA LEU A 142 7.16 -7.62 2.16
C LEU A 142 5.95 -7.76 1.24
N ALA A 143 6.14 -8.15 -0.02
CA ALA A 143 5.02 -8.35 -0.94
C ALA A 143 4.12 -9.51 -0.48
N ASP A 144 4.73 -10.59 0.01
CA ASP A 144 4.01 -11.72 0.57
C ASP A 144 3.37 -11.36 1.92
N PHE A 145 4.09 -10.61 2.76
CA PHE A 145 3.52 -10.09 4.00
C PHE A 145 2.23 -9.29 3.75
N TRP A 146 2.24 -8.36 2.79
CA TRP A 146 1.04 -7.58 2.47
C TRP A 146 -0.06 -8.44 1.86
N ALA A 147 0.28 -9.36 0.95
CA ALA A 147 -0.70 -10.25 0.32
C ALA A 147 -1.53 -11.04 1.33
N HIS A 148 -0.91 -11.52 2.40
CA HIS A 148 -1.57 -12.34 3.42
C HIS A 148 -2.40 -11.55 4.45
N LEU A 149 -2.60 -10.24 4.25
CA LEU A 149 -3.65 -9.51 4.95
C LEU A 149 -5.05 -9.94 4.50
N THR A 150 -5.19 -10.42 3.26
CA THR A 150 -6.43 -11.06 2.78
C THR A 150 -6.34 -12.58 2.95
N PRO A 151 -7.44 -13.28 3.29
CA PRO A 151 -7.44 -14.74 3.41
C PRO A 151 -7.31 -15.47 2.06
N ARG A 152 -7.44 -14.76 0.93
CA ARG A 152 -7.40 -15.35 -0.43
C ARG A 152 -6.37 -14.63 -1.31
N PRO A 153 -5.06 -14.69 -0.98
CA PRO A 153 -4.05 -14.09 -1.82
C PRO A 153 -3.91 -14.85 -3.15
N ILE A 154 -3.82 -14.15 -4.28
CA ILE A 154 -3.46 -14.75 -5.57
C ILE A 154 -2.02 -15.24 -5.54
N GLY A 155 -1.65 -16.18 -6.41
CA GLY A 155 -0.28 -16.70 -6.52
C GLY A 155 0.74 -15.61 -6.90
N PRO A 156 1.98 -15.63 -6.38
CA PRO A 156 3.00 -14.61 -6.69
C PRO A 156 3.32 -14.50 -8.20
N GLU A 157 3.21 -15.59 -8.95
CA GLU A 157 3.39 -15.68 -10.40
C GLU A 157 2.38 -14.86 -11.21
N THR A 158 1.25 -14.49 -10.60
CA THR A 158 0.22 -13.65 -11.25
C THR A 158 0.53 -12.16 -11.16
N VAL A 159 1.51 -11.77 -10.33
CA VAL A 159 1.83 -10.36 -10.03
C VAL A 159 3.08 -9.89 -10.74
N ASN A 160 4.10 -10.76 -10.75
CA ASN A 160 5.37 -10.54 -11.41
C ASN A 160 5.49 -11.55 -12.55
N PRO A 161 5.86 -11.09 -13.77
CA PRO A 161 6.09 -12.01 -14.88
C PRO A 161 7.20 -13.00 -14.53
N GLU A 162 7.12 -14.19 -15.12
CA GLU A 162 8.19 -15.18 -15.04
C GLU A 162 9.50 -14.55 -15.52
N ALA A 163 10.54 -14.59 -14.67
CA ALA A 163 11.84 -14.06 -15.01
C ALA A 163 12.46 -14.93 -16.13
N ARG A 164 12.54 -14.38 -17.33
CA ARG A 164 13.16 -15.03 -18.49
C ARG A 164 14.45 -14.31 -18.85
N ALA A 165 15.50 -15.07 -19.13
CA ALA A 165 16.75 -14.53 -19.68
C ALA A 165 16.46 -13.78 -20.99
N GLN A 166 17.16 -12.67 -21.24
CA GLN A 166 17.04 -11.86 -22.46
C GLN A 166 15.64 -11.27 -22.71
N GLY A 167 14.81 -11.14 -21.67
CA GLY A 167 13.55 -10.42 -21.78
C GLY A 167 13.83 -8.99 -22.25
N LYS A 168 13.28 -8.58 -23.40
CA LYS A 168 13.44 -7.24 -23.99
C LYS A 168 12.84 -6.09 -23.13
N GLY A 169 12.56 -6.36 -21.86
CA GLY A 169 12.02 -5.40 -20.89
C GLY A 169 13.16 -4.72 -20.13
N ILE A 170 13.00 -3.43 -19.87
CA ILE A 170 13.94 -2.66 -19.06
C ILE A 170 13.78 -3.11 -17.60
N GLY A 171 14.80 -3.77 -17.04
CA GLY A 171 14.91 -4.03 -15.61
C GLY A 171 15.35 -2.76 -14.88
N VAL A 172 14.39 -1.98 -14.37
CA VAL A 172 14.72 -0.80 -13.56
C VAL A 172 15.08 -1.25 -12.13
N VAL A 173 16.38 -1.37 -11.84
CA VAL A 173 16.87 -1.49 -10.46
C VAL A 173 17.07 -0.08 -9.91
N LEU A 174 16.06 0.43 -9.19
CA LEU A 174 16.24 1.67 -8.45
C LEU A 174 17.15 1.39 -7.25
N ALA A 175 18.30 2.05 -7.20
CA ALA A 175 19.16 2.00 -6.04
C ALA A 175 18.37 2.48 -4.81
N GLY A 176 18.28 1.64 -3.78
CA GLY A 176 17.70 2.06 -2.52
C GLY A 176 18.55 3.16 -1.87
N ARG A 177 18.07 3.73 -0.75
CA ARG A 177 18.80 4.73 0.08
C ARG A 177 20.23 4.31 0.49
N HIS A 178 20.60 3.06 0.27
CA HIS A 178 21.91 2.48 0.56
C HIS A 178 22.50 1.87 -0.71
N ALA A 179 23.33 2.63 -1.42
CA ALA A 179 24.03 2.20 -2.65
C ALA A 179 24.75 0.85 -2.50
N ARG A 180 25.21 0.51 -1.29
CA ARG A 180 25.86 -0.77 -0.96
C ARG A 180 24.99 -2.02 -1.14
N ARG A 181 23.67 -1.87 -1.33
CA ARG A 181 22.72 -2.98 -1.51
C ARG A 181 22.20 -3.11 -2.94
N SER A 182 22.75 -2.32 -3.85
CA SER A 182 22.41 -2.35 -5.27
C SER A 182 23.66 -2.69 -6.06
N LEU A 183 23.51 -3.53 -7.07
CA LEU A 183 24.61 -3.79 -7.99
C LEU A 183 24.97 -2.48 -8.73
N PRO A 184 26.25 -2.23 -9.03
CA PRO A 184 26.66 -1.10 -9.85
C PRO A 184 25.90 -1.07 -11.18
N THR A 185 25.59 0.12 -11.67
CA THR A 185 24.81 0.29 -12.92
C THR A 185 25.53 -0.35 -14.10
N GLU A 186 26.86 -0.32 -14.09
CA GLU A 186 27.73 -0.95 -15.09
C GLU A 186 27.62 -2.48 -15.07
N THR A 187 27.37 -3.07 -13.91
CA THR A 187 27.14 -4.52 -13.76
C THR A 187 25.76 -4.89 -14.28
N LEU A 188 24.75 -4.09 -13.97
CA LEU A 188 23.36 -4.32 -14.40
C LEU A 188 23.17 -4.12 -15.91
N ALA A 189 23.88 -3.16 -16.53
CA ALA A 189 23.78 -2.87 -17.96
C ALA A 189 24.33 -3.98 -18.87
N ARG A 190 25.03 -4.97 -18.31
CA ARG A 190 25.64 -6.10 -19.03
C ARG A 190 24.78 -7.37 -19.01
N VAL A 191 23.64 -7.36 -18.34
CA VAL A 191 22.72 -8.50 -18.16
C VAL A 191 21.48 -8.30 -19.03
#